data_AF-A0A4Y9F9A4-F1
#
_entry.id   AF-A0A4Y9F9A4-F1
#
_cell.length_a   1.000
_cell.length_b   1.000
_cell.length_c   1.000
_cell.angle_alpha   90.00
_cell.angle_beta   90.00
_cell.angle_gamma   90.00
#
_symmetry.space_group_name_H-M   'P 1'
#
loop_
_entity.id
_entity.type
_entity.pdbx_description
1 polymer ?
#
loop_
_entity_poly.entity_id
_entity_poly.type
_entity_poly.pdbx_seq_one_letter_code
_entity_poly.pdbx_strand_id
1 'polypeptide(L)' 'KTSIGSSLPKDTILFVDLGYQGILHYHENSFIPAKNSKHHRLTEEEKQLNREMAAIRIQIEHFNAKFKT' A
#
# COMPACT_ATOMS: atom_id res chain seq x y z
N LYS A 1 6.42 -17.63 12.93
CA LYS A 1 5.40 -17.53 11.86
C LYS A 1 6.03 -16.76 10.71
N THR A 2 6.13 -17.36 9.53
CA THR A 2 6.61 -16.67 8.32
C THR A 2 5.53 -15.67 7.91
N SER A 3 5.88 -14.38 7.83
CA SER A 3 4.96 -13.34 7.36
C SER A 3 4.70 -13.55 5.87
N ILE A 4 3.48 -13.24 5.39
CA ILE A 4 3.17 -13.31 3.95
C ILE A 4 4.09 -12.42 3.11
N GLY A 5 4.57 -11.31 3.69
CA GLY A 5 5.57 -10.46 3.06
C GLY A 5 6.88 -11.18 2.77
N SER A 6 7.30 -12.12 3.63
CA SER A 6 8.55 -12.88 3.46
C SER A 6 8.47 -13.98 2.40
N SER A 7 7.25 -14.39 2.03
CA SER A 7 7.03 -15.44 1.01
C SER A 7 6.86 -14.89 -0.41
N LEU A 8 6.76 -13.57 -0.58
CA LEU A 8 6.58 -12.96 -1.88
C LEU A 8 7.91 -12.88 -2.66
N PRO A 9 7.89 -13.05 -3.99
CA PRO A 9 9.06 -12.80 -4.81
C PRO A 9 9.55 -11.36 -4.65
N LYS A 10 10.86 -11.17 -4.46
CA LYS A 10 11.45 -9.86 -4.14
C LYS A 10 11.18 -8.79 -5.18
N ASP A 11 11.07 -9.18 -6.45
CA ASP A 11 10.80 -8.33 -7.60
C ASP A 11 9.32 -7.92 -7.74
N THR A 12 8.43 -8.50 -6.95
CA THR A 12 7.01 -8.13 -6.97
C THR A 12 6.83 -6.73 -6.39
N ILE A 13 6.11 -5.87 -7.10
CA ILE A 13 5.72 -4.55 -6.59
C ILE A 13 4.40 -4.66 -5.86
N LEU A 14 4.34 -4.17 -4.62
CA LEU A 14 3.11 -4.16 -3.81
C LEU A 14 2.59 -2.74 -3.63
N PHE A 15 1.29 -2.54 -3.89
CA PHE A 15 0.56 -1.34 -3.48
C PHE A 15 -0.42 -1.75 -2.37
N VAL A 16 -0.22 -1.25 -1.15
CA VAL A 16 -0.93 -1.73 0.03
C VAL A 16 -1.70 -0.64 0.76
N ASP A 17 -2.63 -1.05 1.63
CA ASP A 17 -3.28 -0.13 2.57
C ASP A 17 -2.30 0.46 3.59
N LEU A 18 -2.66 1.63 4.11
CA LEU A 18 -1.92 2.31 5.17
C LEU A 18 -1.73 1.43 6.42
N GLY A 19 -2.61 0.46 6.67
CA GLY A 19 -2.51 -0.47 7.80
C GLY A 19 -1.32 -1.44 7.71
N TYR A 20 -0.74 -1.64 6.52
CA TYR A 20 0.37 -2.58 6.31
C TYR A 20 1.75 -1.96 6.60
N GLN A 21 1.87 -1.00 7.52
CA GLN A 21 3.14 -0.31 7.80
C GLN A 21 4.31 -1.26 8.11
N GLY A 22 4.04 -2.41 8.74
CA GLY A 22 5.05 -3.42 9.05
C GLY A 22 5.54 -4.25 7.87
N ILE A 23 4.93 -4.13 6.68
CA ILE A 23 5.32 -4.95 5.51
C ILE A 23 6.72 -4.61 4.99
N LEU A 24 7.17 -3.37 5.20
CA LEU A 24 8.52 -2.93 4.82
C LEU A 24 9.62 -3.72 5.53
N HIS A 25 9.33 -4.33 6.69
CA HIS A 25 10.29 -5.22 7.37
C HIS A 25 10.47 -6.57 6.66
N TYR A 26 9.55 -6.93 5.74
CA TYR A 26 9.51 -8.22 5.08
C TYR A 26 9.67 -8.12 3.56
N HIS A 27 9.27 -6.99 2.96
CA HIS A 27 9.29 -6.77 1.51
C HIS A 27 9.52 -5.29 1.18
N GLU A 28 10.71 -4.96 0.69
CA GLU A 28 11.15 -3.58 0.41
C GLU A 28 10.42 -2.93 -0.78
N ASN A 29 10.01 -3.74 -1.77
CA ASN A 29 9.28 -3.29 -2.97
C ASN A 29 7.78 -3.09 -2.68
N SER A 30 7.49 -2.44 -1.54
CA SER A 30 6.14 -2.11 -1.09
C SER A 30 5.92 -0.60 -1.04
N PHE A 31 4.84 -0.15 -1.67
CA PHE A 31 4.39 1.23 -1.65
C PHE A 31 3.24 1.37 -0.67
N ILE A 32 3.41 2.26 0.31
CA ILE A 32 2.44 2.56 1.36
C ILE A 32 2.08 4.05 1.28
N PRO A 33 0.78 4.42 1.37
CA PRO A 33 0.39 5.82 1.43
C PRO A 33 1.07 6.55 2.59
N ALA A 34 1.44 7.81 2.37
CA ALA A 34 1.96 8.67 3.42
C ALA A 34 0.91 8.87 4.52
N LYS A 35 1.34 8.71 5.77
CA LYS A 35 0.47 8.84 6.95
C LYS A 35 0.39 10.28 7.41
N ASN A 36 -0.81 10.83 7.45
CA ASN A 36 -1.05 12.08 8.16
C ASN A 36 -1.01 11.85 9.68
N SER A 37 -0.29 12.68 10.43
CA SER A 37 -0.23 12.62 11.89
C SER A 37 -0.24 14.01 12.52
N LYS A 38 -0.36 14.08 13.86
CA LYS A 38 -0.35 15.35 14.59
C LYS A 38 0.92 16.17 14.33
N HIS A 39 2.06 15.50 14.20
CA HIS A 39 3.38 16.13 14.06
C HIS A 39 3.94 16.09 12.64
N HIS A 40 3.31 15.33 11.74
CA HIS A 40 3.67 15.23 10.34
C HIS A 40 2.40 15.38 9.50
N ARG A 41 2.14 16.62 9.07
CA ARG A 41 1.07 16.91 8.12
C ARG A 41 1.55 16.57 6.72
N LEU A 42 0.63 16.04 5.90
CA LEU A 42 0.97 15.69 4.53
C LEU A 42 1.34 16.93 3.71
N THR A 43 2.47 16.86 3.01
CA THR A 43 2.82 17.84 1.97
C THR A 43 1.90 17.69 0.75
N GLU A 44 1.93 18.65 -0.17
CA GLU A 44 1.14 18.54 -1.40
C GLU A 44 1.62 17.40 -2.30
N GLU A 45 2.91 17.10 -2.29
CA GLU A 45 3.52 15.98 -3.01
C GLU A 45 3.07 14.64 -2.41
N GLU A 46 3.07 14.51 -1.08
CA GLU A 46 2.58 13.31 -0.40
C GLU A 46 1.08 13.09 -0.65
N LYS A 47 0.29 14.17 -0.69
CA LYS A 47 -1.13 14.09 -1.07
C LYS A 47 -1.30 13.64 -2.52
N GLN A 48 -0.47 14.16 -3.43
CA GLN A 48 -0.51 13.78 -4.84
C GLN A 48 -0.16 12.29 -5.02
N LEU A 49 0.91 11.83 -4.38
CA LEU A 49 1.29 10.42 -4.36
C LEU A 49 0.16 9.53 -3.81
N ASN A 50 -0.45 9.93 -2.69
CA ASN A 50 -1.58 9.20 -2.11
C ASN A 50 -2.78 9.13 -3.08
N ARG A 51 -3.06 10.19 -3.85
CA ARG A 51 -4.12 10.19 -4.88
C ARG A 51 -3.82 9.21 -6.01
N GLU A 52 -2.59 9.18 -6.51
CA GLU A 52 -2.17 8.26 -7.58
C GLU A 52 -2.22 6.80 -7.12
N MET A 53 -1.75 6.52 -5.91
CA MET A 53 -1.85 5.19 -5.31
C MET A 53 -3.29 4.74 -5.11
N ALA A 54 -4.18 5.65 -4.70
CA ALA A 54 -5.60 5.36 -4.57
C ALA A 54 -6.23 5.00 -5.93
N ALA A 55 -5.85 5.68 -7.01
CA ALA A 55 -6.34 5.36 -8.36
C ALA A 55 -5.94 3.95 -8.83
N ILE A 56 -4.72 3.50 -8.52
CA ILE A 56 -4.27 2.13 -8.79
C ILE A 56 -5.12 1.13 -8.00
N ARG A 57 -5.31 1.40 -6.70
CA ARG A 57 -6.08 0.52 -5.83
C ARG A 57 -7.55 0.39 -6.18
N ILE A 58 -8.20 1.46 -6.63
CA ILE A 58 -9.61 1.42 -7.05
C ILE A 58 -9.83 0.34 -8.13
N GLN A 59 -8.88 0.19 -9.07
CA GLN A 59 -8.95 -0.86 -10.09
C GLN A 59 -8.87 -2.27 -9.49
N ILE A 60 -7.98 -2.46 -8.50
CA ILE A 60 -7.84 -3.72 -7.75
C ILE A 60 -9.12 -4.02 -6.96
N GLU A 61 -9.70 -3.01 -6.31
CA GLU A 61 -10.93 -3.13 -5.53
C GLU A 61 -12.13 -3.48 -6.42
N HIS A 62 -12.24 -2.88 -7.61
CA HIS A 62 -13.24 -3.25 -8.61
C HIS A 62 -13.09 -4.70 -9.06
N PHE A 63 -11.85 -5.17 -9.27
CA PHE A 63 -11.60 -6.57 -9.61
C PHE A 63 -12.01 -7.49 -8.46
N ASN A 64 -11.60 -7.19 -7.23
CA ASN A 64 -11.93 -7.96 -6.03
C ASN A 64 -13.43 -8.01 -5.76
N ALA A 65 -14.16 -6.92 -6.05
CA ALA A 65 -15.60 -6.86 -5.90
C ALA A 65 -16.34 -7.91 -6.75
N LYS A 66 -15.77 -8.35 -7.89
CA LYS A 66 -16.34 -9.44 -8.70
C LYS A 66 -16.40 -10.78 -7.98
N PHE A 67 -15.60 -10.94 -6.93
CA PHE A 67 -15.49 -12.18 -6.15
C PHE A 67 -16.15 -12.06 -4.77
N LYS A 68 -16.74 -10.90 -4.44
CA LYS A 68 -17.54 -10.73 -3.24
C LYS A 68 -18.97 -11.17 -3.55
N THR A 69 -19.35 -12.34 -3.06
CA THR A 69 -20.72 -12.86 -3.09
C THR A 69 -21.59 -12.21 -2.02
#